data_AF-A0A958KSX3-F1
#
_entry.id   AF-A0A958KSX3-F1
#
_cell.length_a   1.000
_cell.length_b   1.000
_cell.length_c   1.000
_cell.angle_alpha   90.00
_cell.angle_beta   90.00
_cell.angle_gamma   90.00
#
_symmetry.space_group_name_H-M   'P 1'
#
loop_
_entity.id
_entity.type
_entity.pdbx_description
1 polymer ?
#
loop_
_entity_poly.entity_id
_entity_poly.type
_entity_poly.pdbx_seq_one_letter_code
_entity_poly.pdbx_strand_id
1 'polypeptide(L)'
;MARSASNYSTNDIIKESKRLCDTMLADLERAKRPVLEAIKCSLDNSIYNPNVGYLTPGDKKVRTELNVSSVQKLSRTAFMLEILLRNLASGQVNTKRELYYISKGMVKNEKELKVLDFDDQVESDAIVDFISDMLEVYREELNCFANDRGGQTYSKELIVTETLPNGKTATIDLGSLGTAPFQPKNKPQNLKLKARKKIEFGLIVESEGTANTLVANGFTERNKCVVIGAQGVPSNAVRGWAQLI
;
A
#
# COMPACT_ATOMS: atom_id res chain seq x y z
N MET A 1 4.14 -3.16 8.39
CA MET A 1 3.46 -3.99 7.37
C MET A 1 2.06 -4.19 7.89
N ALA A 2 1.02 -3.82 7.14
CA ALA A 2 -0.34 -4.14 7.51
C ALA A 2 -0.61 -5.64 7.29
N ARG A 3 -1.52 -6.25 8.06
CA ARG A 3 -2.00 -7.62 7.85
C ARG A 3 -2.96 -7.66 6.66
N SER A 4 -2.45 -7.55 5.44
CA SER A 4 -3.27 -7.89 4.27
C SER A 4 -3.30 -9.42 4.12
N ALA A 5 -4.10 -10.08 4.96
CA ALA A 5 -4.35 -11.52 4.85
C ALA A 5 -5.40 -11.85 3.77
N SER A 6 -6.03 -10.84 3.17
CA SER A 6 -7.11 -10.98 2.20
C SER A 6 -7.07 -9.84 1.18
N ASN A 7 -7.34 -10.16 -0.09
CA ASN A 7 -7.72 -9.17 -1.09
C ASN A 7 -9.04 -8.52 -0.63
N TYR A 8 -8.96 -7.50 0.23
CA TYR A 8 -10.12 -6.73 0.64
C TYR A 8 -10.73 -6.09 -0.60
N SER A 9 -11.99 -6.41 -0.88
CA SER A 9 -12.69 -5.69 -1.93
C SER A 9 -12.94 -4.26 -1.46
N THR A 10 -13.05 -3.32 -2.40
CA THR A 10 -13.44 -1.94 -2.09
C THR A 10 -14.72 -1.88 -1.25
N ASN A 11 -15.66 -2.81 -1.47
CA ASN A 11 -16.89 -2.91 -0.69
C ASN A 11 -16.65 -3.31 0.77
N ASP A 12 -15.68 -4.19 1.03
CA ASP A 12 -15.33 -4.59 2.40
C ASP A 12 -14.72 -3.42 3.18
N ILE A 13 -13.84 -2.65 2.52
CA ILE A 13 -13.25 -1.44 3.11
C ILE A 13 -14.34 -0.42 3.46
N ILE A 14 -15.27 -0.15 2.54
CA ILE A 14 -16.38 0.79 2.77
C ILE A 14 -17.26 0.30 3.93
N LYS A 15 -17.60 -0.99 3.96
CA LYS A 15 -18.43 -1.59 5.01
C LYS A 15 -17.78 -1.51 6.38
N GLU A 16 -16.50 -1.83 6.47
CA GLU A 16 -15.76 -1.79 7.74
C GLU A 16 -15.55 -0.35 8.23
N SER A 17 -15.23 0.56 7.31
CA SER A 17 -15.13 2.00 7.62
C SER A 17 -16.44 2.55 8.17
N LYS A 18 -17.57 2.19 7.56
CA LYS A 18 -18.90 2.57 8.05
C LYS A 18 -19.18 1.98 9.44
N ARG A 19 -18.86 0.71 9.67
CA ARG A 19 -19.01 0.05 10.97
C ARG A 19 -18.23 0.77 12.08
N LEU A 20 -17.00 1.19 11.79
CA LEU A 20 -16.16 1.95 12.72
C LEU A 20 -16.78 3.32 13.03
N CYS A 21 -17.21 4.06 12.01
CA CYS A 21 -17.88 5.36 12.19
C CYS A 21 -19.19 5.25 12.99
N ASP A 22 -20.03 4.25 12.67
CA ASP A 22 -21.29 4.00 13.38
C ASP A 22 -21.03 3.65 14.87
N THR A 23 -19.97 2.88 15.14
CA THR A 23 -19.55 2.55 16.50
C THR A 23 -19.06 3.79 17.25
N MET A 24 -18.25 4.63 16.61
CA MET A 24 -17.79 5.90 17.20
C MET A 24 -18.97 6.82 17.52
N LEU A 25 -19.93 6.95 16.60
CA LEU A 25 -21.12 7.78 16.79
C LEU A 25 -21.97 7.27 17.96
N ALA A 26 -22.24 5.96 18.01
CA ALA A 26 -23.01 5.36 19.10
C ALA A 26 -22.35 5.52 20.47
N ASP A 27 -21.01 5.45 20.53
CA ASP A 27 -20.28 5.74 21.77
C ASP A 27 -20.45 7.21 22.18
N LEU A 28 -20.33 8.16 21.25
CA LEU A 28 -20.55 9.59 21.53
C LEU A 28 -21.97 9.90 22.01
N GLU A 29 -22.99 9.34 21.37
CA GLU A 29 -24.41 9.51 21.75
C GLU A 29 -24.69 8.99 23.17
N ARG A 30 -23.96 7.97 23.59
CA ARG A 30 -24.04 7.39 24.95
C ARG A 30 -23.12 8.08 25.96
N ALA A 31 -22.53 9.22 25.60
CA ALA A 31 -21.54 9.95 26.39
C ALA A 31 -20.33 9.07 26.80
N LYS A 32 -20.03 8.03 26.00
CA LYS A 32 -18.87 7.17 26.15
C LYS A 32 -17.77 7.65 25.21
N ARG A 33 -16.52 7.65 25.67
CA ARG A 33 -15.37 8.03 24.84
C ARG A 33 -15.13 6.97 23.76
N PRO A 34 -15.19 7.31 22.46
CA PRO A 34 -14.84 6.40 21.39
C PRO A 34 -13.38 5.98 21.46
N VAL A 35 -13.12 4.80 20.93
CA VAL A 35 -11.80 4.18 20.91
C VAL A 35 -11.54 3.62 19.52
N LEU A 36 -10.41 3.99 18.93
CA LEU A 36 -9.91 3.38 17.71
C LEU A 36 -8.67 2.55 18.01
N GLU A 37 -8.58 1.38 17.39
CA GLU A 37 -7.45 0.48 17.52
C GLU A 37 -6.82 0.24 16.15
N ALA A 38 -5.50 0.36 16.07
CA ALA A 38 -4.74 0.11 14.86
C ALA A 38 -3.61 -0.87 15.12
N ILE A 39 -3.25 -1.71 14.16
CA ILE A 39 -2.10 -2.63 14.30
C ILE A 39 -0.82 -1.83 14.53
N LYS A 40 -0.01 -2.24 15.50
CA LYS A 40 1.27 -1.59 15.77
C LYS A 40 2.29 -2.00 14.70
N CYS A 41 2.58 -1.11 13.75
CA CYS A 41 3.55 -1.34 12.68
C CYS A 41 5.01 -1.05 13.10
N SER A 42 5.48 -1.69 14.18
CA SER A 42 6.85 -1.54 14.71
C SER A 42 7.61 -2.86 14.78
N LEU A 43 8.95 -2.78 14.91
CA LEU A 43 9.81 -3.97 14.96
C LEU A 43 9.49 -4.89 16.14
N ASP A 44 9.11 -4.33 17.30
CA ASP A 44 8.71 -5.10 18.48
C ASP A 44 7.34 -5.80 18.33
N ASN A 45 6.62 -5.55 17.23
CA ASN A 45 5.42 -6.27 16.83
C ASN A 45 5.60 -6.97 15.47
N SER A 46 6.83 -7.27 15.08
CA SER A 46 7.13 -7.95 13.82
C SER A 46 7.62 -9.38 14.11
N ILE A 47 7.03 -10.36 13.44
CA ILE A 47 7.28 -11.79 13.64
C ILE A 47 7.97 -12.34 12.40
N TYR A 48 9.19 -12.86 12.56
CA TYR A 48 9.89 -13.57 11.49
C TYR A 48 9.54 -15.06 11.55
N ASN A 49 9.11 -15.61 10.42
CA ASN A 49 8.91 -17.05 10.27
C ASN A 49 9.81 -17.55 9.11
N PRO A 50 10.81 -18.42 9.37
CA PRO A 50 11.68 -18.96 8.32
C PRO A 50 10.94 -19.67 7.18
N ASN A 51 9.78 -20.28 7.46
CA ASN A 51 8.96 -20.94 6.44
C ASN A 51 8.25 -19.95 5.52
N VAL A 52 7.98 -18.74 6.01
CA VAL A 52 7.34 -17.66 5.24
C VAL A 52 8.40 -16.78 4.57
N GLY A 53 9.57 -16.65 5.17
CA GLY A 53 10.74 -15.97 4.59
C GLY A 53 10.76 -14.45 4.77
N TYR A 54 9.73 -13.84 5.37
CA TYR A 54 9.68 -12.39 5.64
C TYR A 54 8.98 -12.08 6.98
N LEU A 55 9.09 -10.81 7.41
CA LEU A 55 8.46 -10.32 8.65
C LEU A 55 6.96 -10.16 8.46
N THR A 56 6.16 -10.68 9.38
CA THR A 56 4.71 -10.52 9.41
C THR A 56 4.27 -9.70 10.64
N PRO A 57 3.10 -9.06 10.63
CA PRO A 57 2.67 -8.24 11.76
C PRO A 57 2.09 -9.12 12.87
N GLY A 58 2.51 -8.86 14.12
CA GLY A 58 1.95 -9.47 15.33
C GLY A 58 0.61 -8.85 15.76
N ASP A 59 0.06 -9.33 16.87
CA ASP A 59 -1.28 -8.96 17.35
C ASP A 59 -1.33 -7.66 18.16
N LYS A 60 -0.19 -7.01 18.45
CA LYS A 60 -0.20 -5.78 19.27
C LYS A 60 -0.92 -4.66 18.52
N LYS A 61 -1.88 -4.03 19.19
CA LYS A 61 -2.62 -2.86 18.71
C LYS A 61 -2.30 -1.61 19.52
N VAL A 62 -2.35 -0.46 18.86
CA VAL A 62 -2.30 0.87 19.47
C VAL A 62 -3.73 1.36 19.65
N ARG A 63 -4.11 1.59 20.91
CA ARG A 63 -5.43 2.09 21.29
C ARG A 63 -5.40 3.62 21.41
N THR A 64 -6.22 4.30 20.64
CA THR A 64 -6.41 5.76 20.68
C THR A 64 -7.84 6.06 21.18
N GLU A 65 -7.97 6.47 22.44
CA GLU A 65 -9.24 6.87 23.04
C GLU A 65 -9.45 8.38 22.92
N LEU A 66 -10.69 8.83 22.72
CA LEU A 66 -11.04 10.25 22.64
C LEU A 66 -10.80 10.99 23.97
N ASN A 67 -9.87 11.94 23.94
CA ASN A 67 -9.54 12.85 25.03
C ASN A 67 -8.95 14.15 24.46
N VAL A 68 -8.58 15.10 25.31
CA VAL A 68 -8.07 16.42 24.90
C VAL A 68 -6.84 16.32 24.00
N SER A 69 -5.97 15.34 24.20
CA SER A 69 -4.75 15.17 23.40
C SER A 69 -4.98 14.42 22.08
N SER A 70 -6.05 13.64 21.96
CA SER A 70 -6.33 12.79 20.80
C SER A 70 -7.48 13.29 19.93
N VAL A 71 -8.26 14.27 20.40
CA VAL A 71 -9.43 14.82 19.69
C VAL A 71 -9.07 15.25 18.27
N GLN A 72 -7.97 15.98 18.10
CA GLN A 72 -7.53 16.44 16.79
C GLN A 72 -7.17 15.27 15.87
N LYS A 73 -6.46 14.26 16.38
CA LYS A 73 -6.10 13.06 15.62
C LYS A 73 -7.35 12.28 15.17
N LEU A 74 -8.30 12.05 16.08
CA LEU A 74 -9.52 11.29 15.78
C LEU A 74 -10.43 12.06 14.81
N SER A 75 -10.59 13.36 14.97
CA SER A 75 -11.37 14.20 14.04
C SER A 75 -10.73 14.24 12.66
N ARG A 76 -9.41 14.43 12.56
CA ARG A 76 -8.66 14.37 11.28
C ARG A 76 -8.73 12.97 10.65
N THR A 77 -8.79 11.90 11.46
CA THR A 77 -8.97 10.52 10.98
C THR A 77 -10.32 10.37 10.29
N ALA A 78 -11.41 10.79 10.92
CA ALA A 78 -12.75 10.74 10.32
C ALA A 78 -12.82 11.58 9.03
N PHE A 79 -12.24 12.78 9.05
CA PHE A 79 -12.18 13.67 7.89
C PHE A 79 -11.38 13.08 6.71
N MET A 80 -10.18 12.57 6.97
CA MET A 80 -9.36 11.95 5.92
C MET A 80 -9.98 10.65 5.42
N LEU A 81 -10.63 9.87 6.29
CA LEU A 81 -11.34 8.65 5.90
C LEU A 81 -12.47 8.96 4.91
N GLU A 82 -13.25 10.02 5.14
CA GLU A 82 -14.27 10.47 4.19
C GLU A 82 -13.70 10.78 2.79
N ILE A 83 -12.56 11.47 2.72
CA ILE A 83 -11.86 11.75 1.44
C ILE A 83 -11.47 10.44 0.76
N LEU A 84 -10.87 9.51 1.50
CA LEU A 84 -10.44 8.21 0.96
C LEU A 84 -11.64 7.38 0.47
N LEU A 85 -12.75 7.36 1.20
CA LEU A 85 -13.96 6.65 0.78
C LEU A 85 -14.57 7.26 -0.49
N ARG A 86 -14.56 8.59 -0.65
CA ARG A 86 -14.98 9.26 -1.89
C ARG A 86 -14.08 8.89 -3.07
N ASN A 87 -12.77 8.79 -2.84
CA ASN A 87 -11.82 8.35 -3.86
C ASN A 87 -12.10 6.91 -4.30
N LEU A 88 -12.39 6.02 -3.35
CA LEU A 88 -12.79 4.65 -3.64
C LEU A 88 -14.09 4.58 -4.46
N ALA A 89 -15.10 5.37 -4.09
CA ALA A 89 -16.39 5.40 -4.79
C ALA A 89 -16.29 5.97 -6.22
N SER A 90 -15.46 6.99 -6.43
CA SER A 90 -15.27 7.64 -7.73
C SER A 90 -14.19 6.97 -8.60
N GLY A 91 -13.42 6.04 -8.04
CA GLY A 91 -12.25 5.46 -8.70
C GLY A 91 -11.06 6.42 -8.83
N GLN A 92 -11.10 7.59 -8.17
CA GLN A 92 -9.98 8.52 -8.15
C GLN A 92 -8.80 7.93 -7.38
N VAL A 93 -7.60 8.24 -7.85
CA VAL A 93 -6.33 7.82 -7.27
C VAL A 93 -5.54 9.07 -6.93
N ASN A 94 -5.02 9.14 -5.70
CA ASN A 94 -4.22 10.26 -5.25
C ASN A 94 -2.93 9.83 -4.58
N THR A 95 -1.93 10.70 -4.66
CA THR A 95 -0.73 10.59 -3.81
C THR A 95 -0.98 11.19 -2.42
N LYS A 96 -0.14 10.83 -1.45
CA LYS A 96 -0.13 11.45 -0.11
C LYS A 96 -0.09 12.99 -0.17
N ARG A 97 0.74 13.52 -1.08
CA ARG A 97 0.88 14.96 -1.29
C ARG A 97 -0.39 15.60 -1.86
N GLU A 98 -1.06 14.93 -2.79
CA GLU A 98 -2.34 15.39 -3.31
C GLU A 98 -3.43 15.37 -2.23
N LEU A 99 -3.52 14.30 -1.43
CA LEU A 99 -4.46 14.23 -0.30
C LEU A 99 -4.24 15.37 0.71
N TYR A 100 -2.98 15.71 0.99
CA TYR A 100 -2.64 16.88 1.81
C TYR A 100 -3.21 18.18 1.21
N TYR A 101 -2.98 18.46 -0.08
CA TYR A 101 -3.49 19.69 -0.71
C TYR A 101 -5.01 19.70 -0.89
N ILE A 102 -5.64 18.56 -1.16
CA ILE A 102 -7.11 18.41 -1.19
C ILE A 102 -7.68 18.78 0.17
N SER A 103 -7.09 18.23 1.24
CA SER A 103 -7.46 18.55 2.63
C SER A 103 -7.33 20.05 2.91
N LYS A 104 -6.20 20.67 2.54
CA LYS A 104 -5.99 22.12 2.67
C LYS A 104 -7.02 22.93 1.90
N GLY A 105 -7.41 22.48 0.70
CA GLY A 105 -8.42 23.13 -0.13
C GLY A 105 -9.80 23.11 0.52
N MET A 106 -10.25 21.95 1.00
CA MET A 106 -11.54 21.80 1.69
C MET A 106 -11.62 22.67 2.95
N VAL A 107 -10.55 22.63 3.76
CA VAL A 107 -10.46 23.40 5.01
C VAL A 107 -10.45 24.92 4.76
N LYS A 108 -9.85 25.39 3.66
CA LYS A 108 -9.88 26.81 3.30
C LYS A 108 -11.26 27.29 2.86
N ASN A 109 -12.05 26.42 2.25
CA ASN A 109 -13.36 26.78 1.71
C ASN A 109 -14.47 26.74 2.78
N GLU A 110 -14.30 25.95 3.85
CA GLU A 110 -15.29 25.80 4.91
C GLU A 110 -14.73 26.22 6.28
N LYS A 111 -15.30 27.28 6.85
CA LYS A 111 -14.84 27.87 8.11
C LYS A 111 -14.88 26.88 9.28
N GLU A 112 -15.86 25.96 9.29
CA GLU A 112 -16.04 24.95 10.33
C GLU A 112 -14.91 23.90 10.32
N LEU A 113 -14.35 23.60 9.15
CA LEU A 113 -13.27 22.62 9.00
C LEU A 113 -11.89 23.20 9.37
N LYS A 114 -11.78 24.50 9.66
CA LYS A 114 -10.49 25.16 9.98
C LYS A 114 -9.72 24.50 11.12
N VAL A 115 -10.42 23.91 12.09
CA VAL A 115 -9.80 23.18 13.22
C VAL A 115 -9.14 21.86 12.81
N LEU A 116 -9.45 21.35 11.62
CA LEU A 116 -8.91 20.12 11.05
C LEU A 116 -7.74 20.37 10.10
N ASP A 117 -7.33 21.63 9.90
CA ASP A 117 -6.22 21.99 9.03
C ASP A 117 -4.96 21.22 9.42
N PHE A 118 -4.13 20.85 8.44
CA PHE A 118 -2.82 20.21 8.68
C PHE A 118 -1.72 21.28 8.56
N ASP A 119 -0.80 21.30 9.52
CA ASP A 119 0.31 22.26 9.50
C ASP A 119 1.36 21.86 8.46
N ASP A 120 1.64 20.56 8.35
CA ASP A 120 2.55 19.99 7.37
C ASP A 120 2.04 18.68 6.78
N GLN A 121 2.76 18.18 5.77
CA GLN A 121 2.42 16.92 5.12
C GLN A 121 2.61 15.71 6.04
N VAL A 122 3.59 15.75 6.96
CA VAL A 122 3.92 14.63 7.86
C VAL A 122 2.73 14.29 8.75
N GLU A 123 2.00 15.30 9.23
CA GLU A 123 0.77 15.10 10.00
C GLU A 123 -0.30 14.35 9.19
N SER A 124 -0.55 14.77 7.94
CA SER A 124 -1.54 14.11 7.09
C SER A 124 -1.12 12.69 6.69
N ASP A 125 0.18 12.48 6.44
CA ASP A 125 0.75 11.19 6.14
C ASP A 125 0.54 10.21 7.30
N ALA A 126 0.76 10.68 8.54
CA ALA A 126 0.53 9.88 9.75
C ALA A 126 -0.94 9.49 9.95
N ILE A 127 -1.89 10.35 9.53
CA ILE A 127 -3.32 10.01 9.55
C ILE A 127 -3.66 8.95 8.50
N VAL A 128 -3.14 9.08 7.27
CA VAL A 128 -3.35 8.08 6.21
C VAL A 128 -2.76 6.72 6.60
N ASP A 129 -1.57 6.71 7.21
CA ASP A 129 -0.94 5.48 7.70
C ASP A 129 -1.73 4.89 8.87
N PHE A 130 -2.22 5.72 9.80
CA PHE A 130 -3.09 5.27 10.90
C PHE A 130 -4.39 4.64 10.39
N ILE A 131 -5.04 5.21 9.37
CA ILE A 131 -6.24 4.63 8.74
C ILE A 131 -5.92 3.27 8.12
N SER A 132 -4.79 3.16 7.43
CA SER A 132 -4.35 1.91 6.79
C SER A 132 -4.09 0.82 7.84
N ASP A 133 -3.44 1.17 8.95
CA ASP A 133 -3.17 0.26 10.07
C ASP A 133 -4.43 -0.10 10.88
N MET A 134 -5.41 0.81 10.95
CA MET A 134 -6.72 0.61 11.59
C MET A 134 -7.61 -0.35 10.78
N LEU A 135 -7.63 -0.18 9.46
CA LEU A 135 -8.39 -1.03 8.54
C LEU A 135 -7.63 -2.29 8.13
N GLU A 136 -6.37 -2.43 8.55
CA GLU A 136 -5.47 -3.53 8.22
C GLU A 136 -5.28 -3.73 6.70
N VAL A 137 -5.32 -2.65 5.92
CA VAL A 137 -5.13 -2.65 4.47
C VAL A 137 -3.85 -1.92 4.05
N TYR A 138 -3.36 -2.22 2.84
CA TYR A 138 -2.33 -1.40 2.22
C TYR A 138 -2.91 -0.06 1.75
N ARG A 139 -2.11 1.01 1.78
CA ARG A 139 -2.52 2.34 1.29
C ARG A 139 -3.04 2.31 -0.14
N GLU A 140 -2.44 1.45 -0.95
CA GLU A 140 -2.83 1.27 -2.34
C GLU A 140 -4.29 0.77 -2.42
N GLU A 141 -4.77 -0.05 -1.48
CA GLU A 141 -6.18 -0.45 -1.44
C GLU A 141 -7.14 0.70 -1.12
N LEU A 142 -6.64 1.80 -0.56
CA LEU A 142 -7.37 3.06 -0.35
C LEU A 142 -7.22 4.03 -1.53
N ASN A 143 -6.74 3.55 -2.69
CA ASN A 143 -6.36 4.36 -3.86
C ASN A 143 -5.34 5.47 -3.54
N CYS A 144 -4.54 5.30 -2.49
CA CYS A 144 -3.47 6.22 -2.12
C CYS A 144 -2.12 5.70 -2.64
N PHE A 145 -1.73 6.14 -3.84
CA PHE A 145 -0.56 5.61 -4.54
C PHE A 145 0.70 6.42 -4.22
N ALA A 146 1.86 5.79 -4.37
CA ALA A 146 3.14 6.49 -4.42
C ALA A 146 3.57 6.66 -5.88
N ASN A 147 4.59 7.49 -6.13
CA ASN A 147 5.25 7.46 -7.43
C ASN A 147 5.77 6.04 -7.69
N ASP A 148 5.58 5.55 -8.91
CA ASP A 148 5.92 4.17 -9.30
C ASP A 148 7.40 3.89 -9.03
N ARG A 149 7.65 3.16 -7.93
CA ARG A 149 8.96 2.64 -7.54
C ARG A 149 8.85 1.14 -7.34
N GLY A 150 8.24 0.44 -8.29
CA GLY A 150 8.09 -1.02 -8.29
C GLY A 150 9.40 -1.79 -8.45
N GLY A 151 10.52 -1.08 -8.63
CA GLY A 151 11.80 -1.67 -8.98
C GLY A 151 11.84 -2.14 -10.43
N GLN A 152 13.03 -2.54 -10.87
CA GLN A 152 13.28 -3.00 -12.23
C GLN A 152 13.40 -4.52 -12.25
N THR A 153 12.41 -5.19 -12.85
CA THR A 153 12.36 -6.65 -12.90
C THR A 153 12.74 -7.17 -14.28
N TYR A 154 13.54 -8.22 -14.28
CA TYR A 154 14.04 -8.89 -15.48
C TYR A 154 13.91 -10.40 -15.33
N SER A 155 13.38 -11.06 -16.37
CA SER A 155 13.36 -12.51 -16.45
C SER A 155 13.11 -12.95 -17.88
N LYS A 156 13.65 -14.11 -18.26
CA LYS A 156 13.35 -14.78 -19.54
C LYS A 156 12.14 -15.71 -19.45
N GLU A 157 11.73 -16.03 -18.24
CA GLU A 157 10.75 -17.09 -17.99
C GLU A 157 9.43 -16.55 -17.40
N LEU A 158 9.39 -15.30 -16.95
CA LEU A 158 8.21 -14.72 -16.29
C LEU A 158 7.26 -14.03 -17.28
N ILE A 159 5.98 -14.38 -17.21
CA ILE A 159 4.87 -13.75 -17.92
C ILE A 159 3.95 -13.13 -16.87
N VAL A 160 3.58 -11.87 -17.09
CA VAL A 160 2.72 -11.09 -16.22
C VAL A 160 1.43 -10.74 -16.94
N THR A 161 0.29 -10.99 -16.32
CA THR A 161 -1.02 -10.60 -16.84
C THR A 161 -1.67 -9.56 -15.92
N GLU A 162 -1.96 -8.38 -16.47
CA GLU A 162 -2.66 -7.28 -15.82
C GLU A 162 -4.12 -7.23 -16.32
N THR A 163 -5.06 -6.99 -15.42
CA THR A 163 -6.45 -6.67 -15.79
C THR A 163 -6.59 -5.15 -15.84
N LEU A 164 -6.87 -4.62 -17.02
CA LEU A 164 -7.02 -3.19 -17.26
C LEU A 164 -8.37 -2.68 -16.74
N PRO A 165 -8.52 -1.37 -16.48
CA PRO A 165 -9.78 -0.78 -16.02
C PRO A 165 -10.98 -1.03 -16.96
N ASN A 166 -10.73 -1.25 -18.25
CA ASN A 166 -11.76 -1.58 -19.24
C ASN A 166 -12.14 -3.07 -19.26
N GLY A 167 -11.67 -3.87 -18.30
CA GLY A 167 -11.92 -5.31 -18.19
C GLY A 167 -11.10 -6.19 -19.15
N LYS A 168 -10.29 -5.60 -20.03
CA LYS A 168 -9.39 -6.36 -20.91
C LYS A 168 -8.16 -6.82 -20.15
N THR A 169 -7.61 -7.96 -20.53
CA THR A 169 -6.35 -8.47 -19.98
C THR A 169 -5.19 -8.12 -20.89
N ALA A 170 -4.14 -7.50 -20.34
CA ALA A 170 -2.86 -7.32 -21.01
C ALA A 170 -1.88 -8.38 -20.51
N THR A 171 -1.24 -9.10 -21.43
CA THR A 171 -0.21 -10.09 -21.09
C THR A 171 1.15 -9.59 -21.56
N ILE A 172 2.09 -9.52 -20.64
CA ILE A 172 3.44 -8.99 -20.82
C ILE A 172 4.41 -10.13 -20.56
N ASP A 173 5.09 -10.58 -21.59
CA ASP A 173 6.13 -11.59 -21.48
C ASP A 173 7.49 -10.90 -21.30
N LEU A 174 8.08 -11.03 -20.10
CA LEU A 174 9.33 -10.35 -19.78
C LEU A 174 10.49 -10.82 -20.66
N GLY A 175 10.44 -12.07 -21.15
CA GLY A 175 11.47 -12.61 -22.03
C GLY A 175 11.56 -11.88 -23.38
N SER A 176 10.45 -11.25 -23.80
CA SER A 176 10.34 -10.49 -25.05
C SER A 176 10.73 -9.02 -24.93
N LEU A 177 10.96 -8.51 -23.70
CA LEU A 177 11.27 -7.09 -23.46
C LEU A 177 12.73 -6.71 -23.79
N GLY A 178 13.55 -7.67 -24.21
CA GLY A 178 14.96 -7.45 -24.49
C GLY A 178 15.72 -7.06 -23.20
N THR A 179 16.26 -5.84 -23.16
CA THR A 179 16.94 -5.26 -22.00
C THR A 179 16.05 -4.29 -21.20
N ALA A 180 14.82 -4.05 -21.64
CA ALA A 180 13.91 -3.17 -20.92
C ALA A 180 13.38 -3.86 -19.65
N PRO A 181 13.44 -3.20 -18.49
CA PRO A 181 12.86 -3.74 -17.27
C PRO A 181 11.33 -3.72 -17.32
N PHE A 182 10.71 -4.73 -16.72
CA PHE A 182 9.33 -4.61 -16.27
C PHE A 182 9.29 -3.93 -14.91
N GLN A 183 8.52 -2.86 -14.81
CA GLN A 183 8.28 -2.15 -13.55
C GLN A 183 6.84 -2.43 -13.11
N PRO A 184 6.63 -3.19 -12.02
CA PRO A 184 5.28 -3.40 -11.51
C PRO A 184 4.70 -2.07 -11.03
N LYS A 185 3.44 -1.81 -11.38
CA LYS A 185 2.72 -0.62 -10.91
C LYS A 185 2.33 -0.76 -9.44
N ASN A 186 1.80 0.33 -8.89
CA ASN A 186 1.06 0.31 -7.62
C ASN A 186 -0.01 -0.82 -7.65
N LYS A 187 -0.06 -1.63 -6.57
CA LYS A 187 -0.79 -2.92 -6.47
C LYS A 187 -0.22 -4.11 -7.26
N PRO A 188 1.04 -4.52 -7.03
CA PRO A 188 1.59 -5.72 -7.66
C PRO A 188 0.72 -6.97 -7.42
N GLN A 189 0.05 -7.08 -6.26
CA GLN A 189 -0.85 -8.18 -5.89
C GLN A 189 -2.00 -8.46 -6.87
N ASN A 190 -2.37 -7.48 -7.70
CA ASN A 190 -3.43 -7.64 -8.71
C ASN A 190 -2.93 -8.29 -10.01
N LEU A 191 -1.62 -8.46 -10.15
CA LEU A 191 -1.00 -9.08 -11.31
C LEU A 191 -1.10 -10.61 -11.18
N LYS A 192 -1.33 -11.29 -12.31
CA LYS A 192 -1.27 -12.75 -12.38
C LYS A 192 0.05 -13.16 -13.01
N LEU A 193 0.74 -14.11 -12.38
CA LEU A 193 2.03 -14.59 -12.84
C LEU A 193 1.91 -15.97 -13.48
N LYS A 194 2.66 -16.17 -14.56
CA LYS A 194 2.87 -17.49 -15.17
C LYS A 194 4.33 -17.62 -15.55
N ALA A 195 4.91 -18.78 -15.28
CA ALA A 195 6.27 -19.09 -15.73
C ALA A 195 6.23 -19.95 -17.00
N ARG A 196 7.08 -19.63 -17.99
CA ARG A 196 7.31 -20.45 -19.19
C ARG A 196 7.97 -21.77 -18.82
N LYS A 197 8.94 -21.71 -17.91
CA LYS A 197 9.65 -22.85 -17.32
C LYS A 197 9.76 -22.67 -15.81
N LYS A 198 10.17 -23.74 -15.11
CA LYS A 198 10.45 -23.67 -13.68
C LYS A 198 11.55 -22.64 -13.40
N ILE A 199 11.20 -21.62 -12.63
CA ILE A 199 12.14 -20.63 -12.07
C ILE A 199 12.85 -21.30 -10.88
N GLU A 200 14.17 -21.18 -10.83
CA GLU A 200 15.02 -21.82 -9.82
C GLU A 200 15.21 -20.93 -8.60
N PHE A 201 15.35 -19.62 -8.80
CA PHE A 201 15.49 -18.65 -7.72
C PHE A 201 15.15 -17.22 -8.18
N GLY A 202 14.86 -16.35 -7.21
CA GLY A 202 14.80 -14.90 -7.37
C GLY A 202 16.06 -14.24 -6.81
N LEU A 203 16.56 -13.19 -7.48
CA LEU A 203 17.71 -12.40 -7.05
C LEU A 203 17.29 -10.93 -6.90
N ILE A 204 17.25 -10.45 -5.66
CA ILE A 204 16.98 -9.04 -5.37
C ILE A 204 18.33 -8.31 -5.24
N VAL A 205 18.52 -7.29 -6.05
CA VAL A 205 19.73 -6.48 -6.10
C VAL A 205 19.37 -5.06 -5.66
N GLU A 206 20.11 -4.52 -4.69
CA GLU A 206 19.83 -3.19 -4.14
C GLU A 206 19.88 -2.10 -5.21
N SER A 207 20.95 -2.09 -6.02
CA SER A 207 21.16 -1.10 -7.08
C SER A 207 20.56 -1.57 -8.41
N GLU A 208 19.70 -0.75 -9.01
CA GLU A 208 19.18 -0.98 -10.36
C GLU A 208 20.31 -1.02 -11.40
N GLY A 209 21.36 -0.22 -11.22
CA GLY A 209 22.52 -0.24 -12.11
C GLY A 209 23.21 -1.61 -12.12
N THR A 210 23.43 -2.19 -10.93
CA THR A 210 24.01 -3.53 -10.80
C THR A 210 23.10 -4.60 -11.36
N ALA A 211 21.78 -4.52 -11.12
CA ALA A 211 20.80 -5.43 -11.71
C ALA A 211 20.86 -5.40 -13.25
N ASN A 212 20.89 -4.19 -13.83
CA ASN A 212 20.99 -4.00 -15.27
C ASN A 212 22.31 -4.55 -15.82
N THR A 213 23.45 -4.32 -15.16
CA THR A 213 24.74 -4.91 -15.56
C THR A 213 24.71 -6.44 -15.57
N LEU A 214 24.10 -7.08 -14.57
CA LEU A 214 23.95 -8.54 -14.55
C LEU A 214 23.13 -9.05 -15.74
N VAL A 215 22.01 -8.40 -16.02
CA VAL A 215 21.11 -8.75 -17.12
C VAL A 215 21.77 -8.52 -18.47
N ALA A 216 22.44 -7.38 -18.66
CA ALA A 216 23.20 -7.05 -19.87
C ALA A 216 24.32 -8.07 -20.14
N ASN A 217 24.95 -8.60 -19.08
CA ASN A 217 25.93 -9.68 -19.17
C ASN A 217 25.28 -11.06 -19.37
N GLY A 218 23.97 -11.17 -19.63
CA GLY A 218 23.28 -12.43 -19.94
C GLY A 218 22.96 -13.30 -18.73
N PHE A 219 22.89 -12.76 -17.52
CA PHE A 219 22.63 -13.56 -16.31
C PHE A 219 21.29 -14.31 -16.34
N THR A 220 20.23 -13.66 -16.81
CA THR A 220 18.88 -14.25 -16.95
C THR A 220 18.76 -15.24 -18.12
N GLU A 221 19.73 -15.23 -19.05
CA GLU A 221 19.81 -16.22 -20.14
C GLU A 221 20.51 -17.50 -19.65
N ARG A 222 21.54 -17.35 -18.82
CA ARG A 222 22.30 -18.48 -18.25
C ARG A 222 21.56 -19.18 -17.11
N ASN A 223 20.73 -18.46 -16.37
CA ASN A 223 20.05 -18.96 -15.18
C ASN A 223 18.54 -18.72 -15.29
N LYS A 224 17.72 -19.74 -14.95
CA LYS A 224 16.26 -19.63 -14.93
C LYS A 224 15.81 -18.88 -13.68
N CYS A 225 15.98 -17.55 -13.70
CA CYS A 225 15.77 -16.72 -12.53
C CYS A 225 14.93 -15.47 -12.82
N VAL A 226 14.53 -14.79 -11.75
CA VAL A 226 13.97 -13.44 -11.79
C VAL A 226 14.94 -12.51 -11.07
N VAL A 227 15.38 -11.44 -11.72
CA VAL A 227 16.25 -10.42 -11.13
C VAL A 227 15.41 -9.17 -10.87
N ILE A 228 15.46 -8.63 -9.65
CA ILE A 228 14.72 -7.41 -9.24
C ILE A 228 15.73 -6.38 -8.73
N GLY A 229 15.84 -5.24 -9.40
CA GLY A 229 16.54 -4.04 -8.91
C GLY A 229 15.63 -3.23 -7.98
N ALA A 230 16.00 -3.08 -6.71
CA ALA A 230 15.14 -2.47 -5.67
C ALA A 230 15.25 -0.94 -5.55
N GLN A 231 16.33 -0.34 -6.07
CA GLN A 231 16.64 1.09 -5.98
C GLN A 231 16.88 1.60 -4.54
N GLY A 232 17.73 0.89 -3.79
CA GLY A 232 18.02 1.18 -2.39
C GLY A 232 17.07 0.46 -1.43
N VAL A 233 16.56 1.15 -0.41
CA VAL A 233 15.58 0.57 0.52
C VAL A 233 14.30 0.21 -0.26
N PRO A 234 13.91 -1.08 -0.31
CA PRO A 234 12.81 -1.51 -1.18
C PRO A 234 11.50 -0.84 -0.74
N SER A 235 10.80 -0.26 -1.72
CA SER A 235 9.47 0.32 -1.54
C SER A 235 8.43 -0.76 -1.19
N ASN A 236 7.23 -0.37 -0.76
CA ASN A 236 6.13 -1.32 -0.56
C ASN A 236 5.77 -2.07 -1.85
N ALA A 237 5.87 -1.40 -3.01
CA ALA A 237 5.64 -2.03 -4.31
C ALA A 237 6.69 -3.10 -4.63
N VAL A 238 7.99 -2.83 -4.39
CA VAL A 238 9.05 -3.83 -4.56
C VAL A 238 8.85 -5.03 -3.64
N ARG A 239 8.50 -4.78 -2.37
CA ARG A 239 8.27 -5.85 -1.38
C ARG A 239 7.06 -6.71 -1.75
N GLY A 240 5.94 -6.08 -2.10
CA GLY A 240 4.73 -6.79 -2.53
C GLY A 240 4.95 -7.56 -3.83
N TRP A 241 5.75 -7.01 -4.75
CA TRP A 241 6.12 -7.69 -5.98
C TRP A 241 7.00 -8.92 -5.73
N ALA A 242 8.04 -8.78 -4.89
CA ALA A 242 8.91 -9.89 -4.52
C ALA A 242 8.17 -10.99 -3.76
N GLN A 243 7.14 -10.65 -2.99
CA GLN A 243 6.28 -11.62 -2.29
C GLN A 243 5.34 -12.37 -3.26
N LEU A 244 4.93 -11.73 -4.36
CA LEU A 244 4.02 -12.33 -5.33
C LEU A 244 4.72 -13.35 -6.25
N ILE A 245 6.00 -13.11 -6.56
CA ILE A 245 6.86 -14.01 -7.37
C ILE A 245 7.19 -15.27 -6.60
#